data_AF-A0A6A3ZED5-F1
#
_entry.id   AF-A0A6A3ZED5-F1
#
_cell.length_a   1.000
_cell.length_b   1.000
_cell.length_c   1.000
_cell.angle_alpha   90.00
_cell.angle_beta   90.00
_cell.angle_gamma   90.00
#
_symmetry.space_group_name_H-M   'P 1'
#
loop_
_entity.id
_entity.type
_entity.pdbx_description
1 polymer ?
#
loop_
_entity_poly.entity_id
_entity_poly.type
_entity_poly.pdbx_seq_one_letter_code
_entity_poly.pdbx_strand_id
1 'polypeptide(L)'
;MLSDSSVAKVMYSVHQVVFWLHCYGLEDAELVNCVDLQLLYENHVDRSELNANMLQIAAHCSRALAADVEQSTHSFRARSFPTILEMWMRTPLPKKLLLSLSRTSKLYAQCYAEFRSKSTSTADTAAMTTARWEYAVANCGRPAIRFDPEDDSQPRSLECLVLSESAALQCGASSTVEVPELELQCELESLLRLIPSEYGDSIRAIRNYRECLIDICIDDSRPPFVYIGKKKRVVLTKDEAPVSKDTIDEILRNLGGEMRIGGDNRAGINRQLHRISVMRSTSDEVYAFTMRVGRALRNAACVLTDLLLSERHADKSVLVQGYPGSGKTTIIRDVARCVSETMENVCIIDTSNEIGGDGLVPHGCVGWARRMMIGRKAEVLAASTVRQRGPRLIASAHGDFRALLQNPDLKGLVGGSQQVTVGDSAAAQSATKSKLQTQRAGNPIFDVVVERDHVVRGRCRIIWDVTNAVDSVIDGEKKYSFETRQWDASTRGVQVWR
;
A
#
# COMPACT_ATOMS: atom_id res chain seq x y z
N MET A 1 39.23 4.72 7.08
CA MET A 1 38.76 3.92 8.25
C MET A 1 37.75 2.86 7.81
N LEU A 2 36.67 3.21 7.10
CA LEU A 2 35.68 2.24 6.62
C LEU A 2 36.24 1.20 5.63
N SER A 3 37.27 1.57 4.86
CA SER A 3 37.98 0.68 3.92
C SER A 3 39.10 -0.19 4.52
N ASP A 4 39.42 -0.04 5.81
CA ASP A 4 40.54 -0.76 6.42
C ASP A 4 40.18 -2.24 6.69
N SER A 5 40.82 -3.18 6.00
CA SER A 5 40.55 -4.61 6.13
C SER A 5 41.07 -5.23 7.43
N SER A 6 42.02 -4.59 8.11
CA SER A 6 42.67 -5.12 9.31
C SER A 6 41.79 -5.07 10.57
N VAL A 7 40.73 -4.27 10.54
CA VAL A 7 39.84 -4.04 11.69
C VAL A 7 38.40 -4.36 11.30
N ALA A 8 37.68 -5.06 12.19
CA ALA A 8 36.24 -5.21 12.09
C ALA A 8 35.54 -3.97 12.66
N LYS A 9 34.67 -3.32 11.87
CA LYS A 9 33.96 -2.10 12.28
C LYS A 9 32.52 -2.44 12.62
N VAL A 10 32.17 -2.27 13.89
CA VAL A 10 30.82 -2.58 14.38
C VAL A 10 29.98 -1.31 14.41
N MET A 11 28.82 -1.38 13.76
CA MET A 11 27.85 -0.30 13.66
C MET A 11 26.51 -0.74 14.26
N TYR A 12 25.69 0.23 14.62
CA TYR A 12 24.29 0.03 14.95
C TYR A 12 23.46 0.91 14.04
N SER A 13 22.59 0.29 13.24
CA SER A 13 21.73 0.98 12.29
C SER A 13 22.50 1.65 11.15
N VAL A 14 22.94 0.84 10.18
CA VAL A 14 23.59 1.34 8.95
C VAL A 14 22.76 2.41 8.26
N HIS A 15 21.43 2.28 8.27
CA HIS A 15 20.49 3.27 7.74
C HIS A 15 20.73 4.68 8.31
N GLN A 16 20.86 4.79 9.64
CA GLN A 16 21.14 6.08 10.29
C GLN A 16 22.55 6.57 9.97
N VAL A 17 23.53 5.66 9.94
CA VAL A 17 24.93 6.00 9.62
C VAL A 17 25.02 6.59 8.21
N VAL A 18 24.40 5.95 7.21
CA VAL A 18 24.32 6.44 5.83
C VAL A 18 23.62 7.78 5.77
N PHE A 19 22.45 7.93 6.41
CA PHE A 19 21.72 9.20 6.41
C PHE A 19 22.60 10.36 6.86
N TRP A 20 23.29 10.21 8.00
CA TRP A 20 24.13 11.27 8.54
C TRP A 20 25.37 11.52 7.69
N LEU A 21 26.08 10.47 7.28
CA LEU A 21 27.30 10.62 6.49
C LEU A 21 27.03 11.25 5.11
N HIS A 22 25.92 10.87 4.48
CA HIS A 22 25.47 11.49 3.24
C HIS A 22 25.09 12.96 3.45
N CYS A 23 24.36 13.30 4.53
CA CYS A 23 24.10 14.71 4.89
C CYS A 23 25.37 15.54 5.11
N TYR A 24 26.52 14.90 5.34
CA TYR A 24 27.82 15.55 5.51
C TYR A 24 28.77 15.35 4.31
N GLY A 25 28.26 14.88 3.16
CA GLY A 25 29.00 14.83 1.89
C GLY A 25 29.84 13.57 1.67
N LEU A 26 29.65 12.51 2.48
CA LEU A 26 30.27 11.21 2.24
C LEU A 26 29.27 10.30 1.50
N GLU A 27 29.35 10.33 0.16
CA GLU A 27 28.42 9.60 -0.72
C GLU A 27 29.01 8.24 -1.18
N ASP A 28 30.32 8.16 -1.42
CA ASP A 28 31.00 6.98 -1.98
C ASP A 28 31.97 6.30 -0.99
N ALA A 29 31.45 5.84 0.16
CA ALA A 29 32.26 5.13 1.14
C ALA A 29 32.40 3.63 0.78
N GLU A 30 33.64 3.15 0.64
CA GLU A 30 33.93 1.72 0.55
C GLU A 30 33.88 1.08 1.95
N LEU A 31 33.01 0.09 2.12
CA LEU A 31 32.88 -0.68 3.35
C LEU A 31 33.63 -2.00 3.23
N VAL A 32 34.58 -2.23 4.13
CA VAL A 32 35.31 -3.49 4.24
C VAL A 32 35.17 -4.00 5.67
N ASN A 33 34.79 -5.26 5.90
CA ASN A 33 34.70 -5.84 7.26
C ASN A 33 33.86 -4.98 8.25
N CYS A 34 32.79 -4.37 7.75
CA CYS A 34 31.81 -3.64 8.55
C CYS A 34 30.65 -4.56 8.93
N VAL A 35 30.12 -4.43 10.14
CA VAL A 35 29.05 -5.27 10.67
C VAL A 35 27.97 -4.43 11.32
N ASP A 36 26.72 -4.59 10.89
CA ASP A 36 25.54 -3.99 11.54
C ASP A 36 24.99 -4.93 12.64
N LEU A 37 24.93 -4.43 13.87
CA LEU A 37 24.32 -5.15 15.00
C LEU A 37 22.82 -5.41 14.79
N GLN A 38 22.10 -4.53 14.08
CA GLN A 38 20.68 -4.79 13.77
C GLN A 38 20.53 -5.99 12.83
N LEU A 39 21.40 -6.13 11.83
CA LEU A 39 21.41 -7.31 10.94
C LEU A 39 21.75 -8.60 11.70
N LEU A 40 22.70 -8.53 12.62
CA LEU A 40 23.05 -9.70 13.43
C LEU A 40 21.86 -10.16 14.26
N TYR A 41 21.15 -9.24 14.90
CA TYR A 41 19.96 -9.55 15.68
C TYR A 41 18.86 -10.15 14.81
N GLU A 42 18.54 -9.51 13.68
CA GLU A 42 17.52 -9.99 12.72
C GLU A 42 17.82 -11.43 12.26
N ASN A 43 19.08 -11.75 11.94
CA ASN A 43 19.41 -13.08 11.40
C ASN A 43 19.60 -14.18 12.44
N HIS A 44 20.07 -13.84 13.64
CA HIS A 44 20.46 -14.85 14.65
C HIS A 44 19.50 -14.95 15.84
N VAL A 45 18.63 -13.96 16.04
CA VAL A 45 17.76 -13.89 17.23
C VAL A 45 16.30 -13.92 16.84
N ASP A 46 15.85 -12.94 16.07
CA ASP A 46 14.45 -12.79 15.70
C ASP A 46 14.33 -12.16 14.31
N ARG A 47 13.95 -12.99 13.34
CA ARG A 47 13.78 -12.58 11.93
C ARG A 47 12.62 -11.62 11.71
N SER A 48 11.68 -11.53 12.66
CA SER A 48 10.53 -10.63 12.58
C SER A 48 10.83 -9.22 13.12
N GLU A 49 11.93 -9.06 13.87
CA GLU A 49 12.36 -7.79 14.43
C GLU A 49 13.36 -7.07 13.51
N LEU A 50 12.82 -6.26 12.61
CA LEU A 50 13.60 -5.53 11.60
C LEU A 50 14.30 -4.27 12.15
N ASN A 51 13.90 -3.78 13.32
CA ASN A 51 14.40 -2.53 13.91
C ASN A 51 14.81 -2.71 15.38
N ALA A 52 15.45 -3.84 15.70
CA ALA A 52 15.93 -4.13 17.05
C ALA A 52 16.72 -2.94 17.61
N ASN A 53 16.28 -2.44 18.76
CA ASN A 53 16.96 -1.35 19.44
C ASN A 53 18.17 -1.86 20.25
N MET A 54 19.06 -0.95 20.67
CA MET A 54 20.25 -1.35 21.43
C MET A 54 19.95 -2.06 22.74
N LEU A 55 18.80 -1.81 23.37
CA LEU A 55 18.42 -2.51 24.60
C LEU A 55 18.05 -3.98 24.31
N GLN A 56 17.27 -4.24 23.25
CA GLN A 56 16.95 -5.60 22.79
C GLN A 56 18.23 -6.38 22.45
N ILE A 57 19.13 -5.74 21.69
CA ILE A 57 20.41 -6.32 21.28
C ILE A 57 21.28 -6.63 22.51
N ALA A 58 21.45 -5.67 23.42
CA ALA A 58 22.25 -5.84 24.62
C ALA A 58 21.66 -6.91 25.56
N ALA A 59 20.33 -6.95 25.72
CA ALA A 59 19.64 -7.95 26.54
C ALA A 59 19.84 -9.38 26.03
N HIS A 60 19.88 -9.58 24.71
CA HIS A 60 20.23 -10.88 24.12
C HIS A 60 21.70 -11.25 24.37
N CYS A 61 22.60 -10.26 24.34
CA CYS A 61 24.03 -10.48 24.59
C CYS A 61 24.29 -10.83 26.05
N SER A 62 23.93 -9.97 27.01
CA SER A 62 23.99 -10.27 28.45
C SER A 62 23.18 -9.28 29.31
N ARG A 63 22.79 -9.73 30.52
CA ARG A 63 22.13 -8.85 31.51
C ARG A 63 22.99 -7.63 31.91
N ALA A 64 24.31 -7.80 31.96
CA ALA A 64 25.23 -6.72 32.31
C ALA A 64 25.22 -5.61 31.26
N LEU A 65 25.28 -5.98 29.97
CA LEU A 65 25.23 -5.01 28.88
C LEU A 65 23.88 -4.30 28.81
N ALA A 66 22.77 -4.98 29.07
CA ALA A 66 21.45 -4.36 29.12
C ALA A 66 21.37 -3.28 30.22
N ALA A 67 21.89 -3.58 31.42
CA ALA A 67 21.95 -2.62 32.51
C ALA A 67 22.83 -1.40 32.17
N ASP A 68 23.94 -1.60 31.45
CA ASP A 68 24.79 -0.51 30.97
C ASP A 68 24.05 0.40 29.98
N VAL A 69 23.19 -0.16 29.10
CA VAL A 69 22.33 0.64 28.20
C VAL A 69 21.34 1.47 29.00
N GLU A 70 20.62 0.85 29.93
CA GLU A 70 19.61 1.54 30.75
C GLU A 70 20.22 2.70 31.54
N GLN A 71 21.39 2.49 32.14
CA GLN A 71 22.13 3.53 32.89
C GLN A 71 22.70 4.64 32.00
N SER A 72 22.93 4.37 30.71
CA SER A 72 23.49 5.34 29.76
C SER A 72 22.44 6.13 28.97
N THR A 73 21.14 5.83 29.13
CA THR A 73 19.99 6.49 28.47
C THR A 73 19.76 7.98 28.84
N HIS A 74 20.78 8.70 29.31
CA HIS A 74 20.78 10.15 29.34
C HIS A 74 21.15 10.69 27.94
N SER A 75 20.12 10.79 27.10
CA SER A 75 20.16 11.13 25.68
C SER A 75 21.10 12.30 25.32
N PHE A 76 22.04 12.05 24.42
CA PHE A 76 22.52 13.10 23.52
C PHE A 76 21.33 13.53 22.65
N ARG A 77 20.66 14.63 23.01
CA ARG A 77 19.67 15.26 22.14
C ARG A 77 20.43 16.08 21.10
N ALA A 78 20.66 15.49 19.92
CA ALA A 78 21.11 16.20 18.72
C ALA A 78 20.02 17.16 18.18
N ARG A 79 19.33 17.89 19.04
CA ARG A 79 18.45 19.00 18.63
C ARG A 79 19.31 20.22 18.37
N SER A 80 20.14 20.20 17.33
CA SER A 80 20.77 21.39 16.75
C SER A 80 21.36 21.08 15.37
N PHE A 81 20.87 21.87 14.41
CA PHE A 81 21.05 21.92 12.95
C PHE A 81 22.52 22.13 12.45
N PRO A 82 22.78 22.28 11.12
CA PRO A 82 24.07 22.11 10.40
C PRO A 82 25.34 22.80 10.92
N THR A 83 25.26 23.71 11.87
CA THR A 83 26.41 24.38 12.51
C THR A 83 27.35 23.43 13.27
N ILE A 84 26.90 22.21 13.57
CA ILE A 84 27.70 21.20 14.28
C ILE A 84 28.97 20.80 13.51
N LEU A 85 28.92 20.66 12.17
CA LEU A 85 30.06 20.18 11.40
C LEU A 85 31.21 21.20 11.40
N GLU A 86 30.91 22.48 11.18
CA GLU A 86 31.89 23.56 11.25
C GLU A 86 32.47 23.73 12.67
N MET A 87 31.65 23.51 13.71
CA MET A 87 32.11 23.55 15.10
C MET A 87 33.04 22.38 15.45
N TRP A 88 32.75 21.17 14.97
CA TRP A 88 33.57 19.96 15.21
C TRP A 88 34.89 19.98 14.44
N MET A 89 34.95 20.63 13.28
CA MET A 89 36.21 20.85 12.56
C MET A 89 37.12 21.88 13.24
N ARG A 90 36.57 22.72 14.14
CA ARG A 90 37.31 23.84 14.77
C ARG A 90 37.65 23.63 16.24
N THR A 91 36.89 22.81 16.98
CA THR A 91 37.14 22.54 18.40
C THR A 91 36.94 21.06 18.73
N PRO A 92 37.79 20.47 19.60
CA PRO A 92 37.62 19.08 20.03
C PRO A 92 36.26 18.87 20.69
N LEU A 93 35.68 17.68 20.53
CA LEU A 93 34.45 17.31 21.23
C LEU A 93 34.63 17.45 22.76
N PRO A 94 33.65 18.02 23.47
CA PRO A 94 33.64 18.04 24.94
C PRO A 94 33.95 16.67 25.53
N LYS A 95 34.78 16.62 26.59
CA LYS A 95 35.18 15.37 27.27
C LYS A 95 34.00 14.46 27.61
N LYS A 96 32.86 15.03 28.02
CA LYS A 96 31.63 14.28 28.32
C LYS A 96 31.07 13.54 27.09
N LEU A 97 31.11 14.17 25.90
CA LEU A 97 30.69 13.54 24.66
C LEU A 97 31.68 12.47 24.20
N LEU A 98 32.99 12.72 24.29
CA LEU A 98 34.01 11.72 23.99
C LEU A 98 33.87 10.47 24.86
N LEU A 99 33.63 10.65 26.16
CA LEU A 99 33.37 9.53 27.09
C LEU A 99 32.09 8.79 26.72
N SER A 100 31.03 9.50 26.30
CA SER A 100 29.80 8.87 25.83
C SER A 100 30.04 8.05 24.57
N LEU A 101 30.71 8.60 23.56
CA LEU A 101 31.03 7.91 22.30
C LEU A 101 31.92 6.69 22.53
N SER A 102 32.93 6.80 23.41
CA SER A 102 33.78 5.68 23.82
C SER A 102 32.97 4.55 24.47
N ARG A 103 32.07 4.88 25.39
CA ARG A 103 31.17 3.89 26.03
C ARG A 103 30.26 3.21 25.02
N THR A 104 29.64 3.97 24.11
CA THR A 104 28.80 3.42 23.04
C THR A 104 29.60 2.50 22.10
N SER A 105 30.80 2.91 21.71
CA SER A 105 31.68 2.10 20.84
C SER A 105 32.11 0.80 21.53
N LYS A 106 32.44 0.87 22.83
CA LYS A 106 32.76 -0.31 23.65
C LYS A 106 31.57 -1.25 23.74
N LEU A 107 30.37 -0.73 24.01
CA LEU A 107 29.14 -1.50 24.04
C LEU A 107 28.90 -2.24 22.72
N TYR A 108 29.04 -1.56 21.58
CA TYR A 108 28.85 -2.19 20.27
C TYR A 108 29.84 -3.34 20.05
N ALA A 109 31.13 -3.11 20.35
CA ALA A 109 32.15 -4.14 20.24
C ALA A 109 31.90 -5.34 21.17
N GLN A 110 31.43 -5.10 22.39
CA GLN A 110 31.07 -6.16 23.34
C GLN A 110 29.87 -6.97 22.85
N CYS A 111 28.81 -6.33 22.35
CA CYS A 111 27.67 -7.03 21.75
C CYS A 111 28.12 -7.90 20.56
N TYR A 112 28.96 -7.37 19.69
CA TYR A 112 29.49 -8.13 18.55
C TYR A 112 30.33 -9.35 18.98
N ALA A 113 31.17 -9.21 20.02
CA ALA A 113 31.94 -10.32 20.57
C ALA A 113 31.04 -11.42 21.14
N GLU A 114 29.95 -11.07 21.81
CA GLU A 114 28.94 -12.01 22.31
C GLU A 114 28.19 -12.72 21.18
N PHE A 115 27.84 -12.02 20.09
CA PHE A 115 27.25 -12.68 18.91
C PHE A 115 28.23 -13.69 18.28
N ARG A 116 29.50 -13.30 18.15
CA ARG A 116 30.57 -14.17 17.61
C ARG A 116 30.82 -15.40 18.48
N SER A 117 30.70 -15.29 19.81
CA SER A 117 30.89 -16.43 20.71
C SER A 117 29.70 -17.39 20.71
N LYS A 118 28.49 -16.89 20.45
CA LYS A 118 27.25 -17.67 20.46
C LYS A 118 26.83 -18.24 19.11
N SER A 119 27.28 -17.64 18.00
CA SER A 119 26.88 -18.06 16.65
C SER A 119 27.82 -19.11 16.05
N THR A 120 27.26 -20.21 15.55
CA THR A 120 27.92 -21.21 14.70
C THR A 120 27.67 -20.97 13.21
N SER A 121 26.89 -19.94 12.86
CA SER A 121 26.43 -19.65 11.49
C SER A 121 27.51 -18.98 10.64
N THR A 122 27.55 -19.37 9.37
CA THR A 122 28.47 -18.90 8.31
C THR A 122 27.91 -17.74 7.48
N ALA A 123 26.79 -17.14 7.87
CA ALA A 123 26.22 -16.02 7.12
C ALA A 123 27.20 -14.84 7.08
N ASP A 124 27.64 -14.44 5.87
CA ASP A 124 28.57 -13.33 5.66
C ASP A 124 27.89 -12.00 5.98
N THR A 125 27.83 -11.68 7.27
CA THR A 125 27.18 -10.48 7.78
C THR A 125 27.88 -9.21 7.26
N ALA A 126 29.16 -9.29 6.89
CA ALA A 126 29.87 -8.17 6.31
C ALA A 126 29.39 -7.87 4.88
N ALA A 127 29.18 -8.92 4.07
CA ALA A 127 28.53 -8.78 2.77
C ALA A 127 27.11 -8.21 2.91
N MET A 128 26.32 -8.71 3.87
CA MET A 128 24.97 -8.20 4.13
C MET A 128 24.98 -6.72 4.56
N THR A 129 25.94 -6.33 5.41
CA THR A 129 26.12 -4.95 5.85
C THR A 129 26.47 -4.03 4.67
N THR A 130 27.29 -4.52 3.74
CA THR A 130 27.66 -3.79 2.52
C THR A 130 26.44 -3.61 1.60
N ALA A 131 25.67 -4.66 1.37
CA ALA A 131 24.42 -4.56 0.60
C ALA A 131 23.40 -3.60 1.27
N ARG A 132 23.22 -3.70 2.60
CA ARG A 132 22.38 -2.77 3.37
C ARG A 132 22.84 -1.32 3.19
N TRP A 133 24.15 -1.06 3.16
CA TRP A 133 24.69 0.27 2.92
C TRP A 133 24.28 0.80 1.55
N GLU A 134 24.47 0.04 0.48
CA GLU A 134 24.08 0.43 -0.88
C GLU A 134 22.58 0.72 -0.99
N TYR A 135 21.75 -0.14 -0.40
CA TYR A 135 20.30 0.08 -0.38
C TYR A 135 19.90 1.30 0.45
N ALA A 136 20.55 1.52 1.59
CA ALA A 136 20.33 2.71 2.38
C ALA A 136 20.72 3.97 1.61
N VAL A 137 21.82 3.99 0.85
CA VAL A 137 22.20 5.12 0.00
C VAL A 137 21.11 5.38 -1.05
N ALA A 138 20.69 4.35 -1.77
CA ALA A 138 19.62 4.45 -2.78
C ALA A 138 18.28 4.92 -2.18
N ASN A 139 18.00 4.56 -0.92
CA ASN A 139 16.76 4.89 -0.21
C ASN A 139 16.89 6.14 0.70
N CYS A 140 17.94 6.96 0.56
CA CYS A 140 18.20 8.15 1.37
C CYS A 140 18.21 7.88 2.89
N GLY A 141 18.88 6.82 3.29
CA GLY A 141 19.03 6.36 4.68
C GLY A 141 17.81 5.67 5.26
N ARG A 142 16.80 5.33 4.45
CA ARG A 142 15.57 4.66 4.91
C ARG A 142 15.65 3.14 4.74
N PRO A 143 15.18 2.36 5.72
CA PRO A 143 15.06 0.92 5.57
C PRO A 143 13.99 0.56 4.55
N ALA A 144 14.24 -0.52 3.81
CA ALA A 144 13.30 -1.11 2.88
C ALA A 144 13.23 -2.63 3.09
N ILE A 145 12.03 -3.16 2.92
CA ILE A 145 11.73 -4.58 3.09
C ILE A 145 11.28 -5.21 1.78
N ARG A 146 11.33 -6.53 1.77
CA ARG A 146 10.63 -7.41 0.84
C ARG A 146 9.93 -8.50 1.64
N PHE A 147 9.09 -9.27 0.96
CA PHE A 147 8.30 -10.33 1.58
C PHE A 147 8.89 -11.66 1.14
N ASP A 148 9.28 -12.48 2.12
CA ASP A 148 9.96 -13.75 1.90
C ASP A 148 8.92 -14.85 1.62
N PRO A 149 8.78 -15.33 0.36
CA PRO A 149 7.76 -16.33 0.04
C PRO A 149 8.01 -17.67 0.74
N GLU A 150 9.26 -17.98 1.11
CA GLU A 150 9.62 -19.22 1.81
C GLU A 150 9.34 -19.14 3.31
N ASP A 151 9.15 -17.94 3.85
CA ASP A 151 8.81 -17.66 5.25
C ASP A 151 7.43 -16.98 5.35
N ASP A 152 6.41 -17.59 4.73
CA ASP A 152 5.00 -17.16 4.84
C ASP A 152 4.78 -15.68 4.47
N SER A 153 5.50 -15.20 3.45
CA SER A 153 5.50 -13.80 3.01
C SER A 153 5.84 -12.80 4.12
N GLN A 154 6.57 -13.20 5.16
CA GLN A 154 6.97 -12.30 6.23
C GLN A 154 7.91 -11.21 5.72
N PRO A 155 7.81 -9.98 6.26
CA PRO A 155 8.68 -8.89 5.87
C PRO A 155 10.13 -9.17 6.34
N ARG A 156 11.09 -9.03 5.42
CA ARG A 156 12.54 -9.20 5.65
C ARG A 156 13.31 -8.04 5.04
N SER A 157 14.44 -7.68 5.64
CA SER A 157 15.32 -6.67 5.05
C SER A 157 15.89 -7.17 3.72
N LEU A 158 16.09 -6.27 2.75
CA LEU A 158 16.41 -6.64 1.36
C LEU A 158 17.66 -7.52 1.24
N GLU A 159 18.73 -7.11 1.91
CA GLU A 159 20.02 -7.80 1.96
C GLU A 159 19.95 -9.20 2.57
N CYS A 160 18.92 -9.49 3.37
CA CYS A 160 18.69 -10.82 3.93
C CYS A 160 18.19 -11.83 2.88
N LEU A 161 17.61 -11.35 1.77
CA LEU A 161 17.05 -12.20 0.71
C LEU A 161 18.00 -12.33 -0.49
N VAL A 162 18.68 -11.24 -0.88
CA VAL A 162 19.53 -11.22 -2.09
C VAL A 162 20.79 -12.07 -1.95
N LEU A 163 21.36 -12.17 -0.75
CA LEU A 163 22.56 -12.97 -0.51
C LEU A 163 22.26 -14.47 -0.35
N SER A 164 21.07 -14.83 0.14
CA SER A 164 20.58 -16.22 0.07
C SER A 164 20.32 -16.66 -1.37
N GLU A 165 19.79 -15.77 -2.23
CA GLU A 165 19.61 -16.03 -3.67
C GLU A 165 20.95 -16.20 -4.40
N SER A 166 21.96 -15.38 -4.07
CA SER A 166 23.30 -15.45 -4.67
C SER A 166 24.00 -16.78 -4.36
N ALA A 167 23.77 -17.34 -3.17
CA ALA A 167 24.20 -18.69 -2.81
C ALA A 167 23.35 -19.79 -3.51
N ALA A 168 22.06 -19.55 -3.74
CA ALA A 168 21.15 -20.47 -4.43
C ALA A 168 21.36 -20.52 -5.96
N LEU A 169 21.75 -19.40 -6.59
CA LEU A 169 22.11 -19.29 -8.01
C LEU A 169 23.37 -20.09 -8.35
N GLN A 170 24.32 -20.23 -7.41
CA GLN A 170 25.46 -21.14 -7.54
C GLN A 170 25.03 -22.62 -7.57
N CYS A 171 23.84 -22.95 -7.06
CA CYS A 171 23.21 -24.27 -7.08
C CYS A 171 22.15 -24.44 -8.18
N GLY A 172 22.02 -23.49 -9.13
CA GLY A 172 21.11 -23.60 -10.27
C GLY A 172 19.63 -23.31 -9.99
N ALA A 173 19.28 -22.77 -8.83
CA ALA A 173 17.93 -22.28 -8.55
C ALA A 173 17.80 -20.81 -8.98
N SER A 174 16.91 -20.54 -9.93
CA SER A 174 16.56 -19.19 -10.37
C SER A 174 15.41 -18.65 -9.52
N SER A 175 15.71 -17.82 -8.53
CA SER A 175 14.73 -16.87 -8.00
C SER A 175 15.41 -15.53 -7.89
N THR A 176 15.32 -14.71 -8.93
CA THR A 176 15.46 -13.27 -8.76
C THR A 176 14.13 -12.79 -8.18
N VAL A 177 14.03 -12.53 -6.87
CA VAL A 177 12.85 -11.85 -6.32
C VAL A 177 12.91 -10.39 -6.76
N GLU A 178 12.64 -10.11 -8.03
CA GLU A 178 12.43 -8.75 -8.52
C GLU A 178 11.09 -8.24 -8.02
N VAL A 179 11.04 -6.95 -7.63
CA VAL A 179 9.75 -6.33 -7.31
C VAL A 179 8.96 -6.27 -8.61
N PRO A 180 7.79 -6.91 -8.70
CA PRO A 180 7.10 -7.05 -9.97
C PRO A 180 6.68 -5.68 -10.52
N GLU A 181 6.97 -5.43 -11.79
CA GLU A 181 6.64 -4.17 -12.45
C GLU A 181 5.11 -3.97 -12.55
N LEU A 182 4.68 -2.71 -12.53
CA LEU A 182 3.27 -2.37 -12.73
C LEU A 182 2.87 -2.63 -14.18
N GLU A 183 1.93 -3.54 -14.39
CA GLU A 183 1.44 -3.90 -15.72
C GLU A 183 0.06 -3.29 -15.98
N LEU A 184 -0.08 -2.49 -17.04
CA LEU A 184 -1.36 -1.88 -17.42
C LEU A 184 -2.23 -2.86 -18.22
N GLN A 185 -3.42 -3.14 -17.70
CA GLN A 185 -4.45 -3.96 -18.36
C GLN A 185 -5.60 -3.10 -18.89
N CYS A 186 -5.83 -3.14 -20.20
CA CYS A 186 -6.92 -2.41 -20.86
C CYS A 186 -7.30 -3.06 -22.20
N GLU A 187 -8.53 -3.57 -22.32
CA GLU A 187 -9.01 -4.27 -23.52
C GLU A 187 -9.98 -3.42 -24.34
N LEU A 188 -9.42 -2.47 -25.10
CA LEU A 188 -10.19 -1.47 -25.85
C LEU A 188 -11.03 -2.03 -27.00
N GLU A 189 -10.69 -3.17 -27.58
CA GLU A 189 -11.37 -3.63 -28.80
C GLU A 189 -12.85 -3.95 -28.55
N SER A 190 -13.18 -4.41 -27.36
CA SER A 190 -14.57 -4.64 -26.94
C SER A 190 -15.41 -3.36 -26.99
N LEU A 191 -14.82 -2.21 -26.65
CA LEU A 191 -15.45 -0.91 -26.68
C LEU A 191 -15.52 -0.34 -28.10
N LEU A 192 -14.42 -0.45 -28.85
CA LEU A 192 -14.35 0.04 -30.23
C LEU A 192 -15.28 -0.70 -31.20
N ARG A 193 -15.66 -1.94 -30.88
CA ARG A 193 -16.70 -2.69 -31.63
C ARG A 193 -18.10 -2.12 -31.47
N LEU A 194 -18.35 -1.24 -30.49
CA LEU A 194 -19.66 -0.63 -30.32
C LEU A 194 -19.90 0.55 -31.25
N ILE A 195 -18.83 1.18 -31.73
CA ILE A 195 -18.89 2.39 -32.56
C ILE A 195 -18.60 2.07 -34.03
N PRO A 196 -19.01 2.93 -34.97
CA PRO A 196 -18.67 2.77 -36.38
C PRO A 196 -17.18 2.54 -36.61
N SER A 197 -16.85 1.69 -37.58
CA SER A 197 -15.45 1.32 -37.88
C SER A 197 -14.59 2.54 -38.21
N GLU A 198 -15.13 3.53 -38.93
CA GLU A 198 -14.45 4.80 -39.23
C GLU A 198 -13.96 5.50 -37.96
N TYR A 199 -14.79 5.61 -36.93
CA TYR A 199 -14.41 6.23 -35.66
C TYR A 199 -13.35 5.39 -34.94
N GLY A 200 -13.51 4.06 -34.96
CA GLY A 200 -12.53 3.14 -34.41
C GLY A 200 -11.15 3.27 -35.08
N ASP A 201 -11.11 3.42 -36.41
CA ASP A 201 -9.89 3.56 -37.18
C ASP A 201 -9.21 4.91 -36.93
N SER A 202 -9.98 5.99 -36.84
CA SER A 202 -9.49 7.31 -36.40
C SER A 202 -8.86 7.27 -35.01
N ILE A 203 -9.45 6.51 -34.07
CA ILE A 203 -8.86 6.31 -32.73
C ILE A 203 -7.56 5.52 -32.80
N ARG A 204 -7.51 4.42 -33.58
CA ARG A 204 -6.29 3.60 -33.73
C ARG A 204 -5.13 4.35 -34.38
N ALA A 205 -5.42 5.34 -35.22
CA ALA A 205 -4.42 6.21 -35.81
C ALA A 205 -3.74 7.17 -34.80
N ILE A 206 -4.31 7.35 -33.60
CA ILE A 206 -3.72 8.18 -32.56
C ILE A 206 -2.51 7.46 -31.93
N ARG A 207 -1.35 8.13 -31.92
CA ARG A 207 -0.15 7.62 -31.26
C ARG A 207 -0.42 7.28 -29.79
N ASN A 208 -0.07 6.07 -29.38
CA ASN A 208 -0.25 5.54 -28.02
C ASN A 208 -1.71 5.62 -27.51
N TYR A 209 -2.71 5.44 -28.39
CA TYR A 209 -4.12 5.54 -28.00
C TYR A 209 -4.49 4.62 -26.83
N ARG A 210 -3.90 3.42 -26.73
CA ARG A 210 -4.12 2.46 -25.63
C ARG A 210 -3.81 3.07 -24.25
N GLU A 211 -2.79 3.91 -24.16
CA GLU A 211 -2.36 4.57 -22.93
C GLU A 211 -3.09 5.88 -22.68
N CYS A 212 -3.35 6.67 -23.74
CA CYS A 212 -3.80 8.06 -23.59
C CYS A 212 -5.32 8.28 -23.73
N LEU A 213 -6.07 7.36 -24.35
CA LEU A 213 -7.52 7.53 -24.57
C LEU A 213 -8.29 7.53 -23.25
N ILE A 214 -9.08 8.57 -22.99
CA ILE A 214 -9.86 8.71 -21.74
C ILE A 214 -11.34 8.50 -22.00
N ASP A 215 -11.91 9.29 -22.90
CA ASP A 215 -13.35 9.31 -23.19
C ASP A 215 -13.57 9.33 -24.70
N ILE A 216 -14.62 8.64 -25.14
CA ILE A 216 -15.21 8.76 -26.48
C ILE A 216 -16.57 9.43 -26.31
N CYS A 217 -16.78 10.57 -26.96
CA CYS A 217 -17.99 11.36 -26.88
C CYS A 217 -18.66 11.39 -28.26
N ILE A 218 -19.90 10.94 -28.31
CA ILE A 218 -20.70 10.82 -29.53
C ILE A 218 -22.06 11.42 -29.21
N ASP A 219 -22.31 12.62 -29.71
CA ASP A 219 -23.56 13.36 -29.51
C ASP A 219 -24.24 13.52 -30.86
N ASP A 220 -25.54 13.24 -30.95
CA ASP A 220 -26.33 13.49 -32.16
C ASP A 220 -26.13 14.92 -32.67
N SER A 221 -26.04 15.07 -34.00
CA SER A 221 -25.89 16.34 -34.70
C SER A 221 -24.62 17.13 -34.33
N ARG A 222 -23.60 16.48 -33.75
CA ARG A 222 -22.29 17.08 -33.44
C ARG A 222 -21.14 16.22 -33.93
N PRO A 223 -19.94 16.78 -34.17
CA PRO A 223 -18.77 15.99 -34.54
C PRO A 223 -18.37 15.06 -33.39
N PRO A 224 -18.14 13.75 -33.61
CA PRO A 224 -17.69 12.84 -32.58
C PRO A 224 -16.23 13.12 -32.24
N PHE A 225 -15.87 13.00 -30.96
CA PHE A 225 -14.52 13.31 -30.50
C PHE A 225 -14.08 12.44 -29.33
N VAL A 226 -12.78 12.42 -29.10
CA VAL A 226 -12.16 11.76 -27.95
C VAL A 226 -11.37 12.73 -27.10
N TYR A 227 -11.26 12.44 -25.81
CA TYR A 227 -10.26 13.05 -24.93
C TYR A 227 -9.03 12.15 -24.82
N ILE A 228 -7.84 12.74 -25.03
CA ILE A 228 -6.55 12.07 -24.90
C ILE A 228 -5.66 12.79 -23.89
N GLY A 229 -5.56 12.29 -22.66
CA GLY A 229 -4.87 13.01 -21.58
C GLY A 229 -5.63 14.25 -21.09
N LYS A 230 -4.95 15.16 -20.38
CA LYS A 230 -5.58 16.34 -19.79
C LYS A 230 -5.83 17.43 -20.83
N LYS A 231 -7.09 17.87 -20.96
CA LYS A 231 -7.54 19.02 -21.79
C LYS A 231 -7.18 18.93 -23.29
N LYS A 232 -6.95 17.74 -23.84
CA LYS A 232 -6.67 17.55 -25.25
C LYS A 232 -7.78 16.71 -25.88
N ARG A 233 -8.37 17.26 -26.95
CA ARG A 233 -9.49 16.68 -27.69
C ARG A 233 -9.05 16.40 -29.14
N VAL A 234 -9.51 15.30 -29.71
CA VAL A 234 -9.31 14.94 -31.12
C VAL A 234 -10.67 14.59 -31.73
N VAL A 235 -11.04 15.24 -32.84
CA VAL A 235 -12.26 14.93 -33.60
C VAL A 235 -12.00 13.69 -34.44
N LEU A 236 -13.00 12.81 -34.57
CA LEU A 236 -12.86 11.50 -35.23
C LEU A 236 -13.25 11.50 -36.71
N THR A 237 -13.98 12.51 -37.16
CA THR A 237 -14.42 12.68 -38.55
C THR A 237 -13.54 13.67 -39.31
N LYS A 238 -13.51 13.53 -40.63
CA LYS A 238 -12.98 14.56 -41.53
C LYS A 238 -13.97 15.73 -41.60
N ASP A 239 -13.45 16.95 -41.73
CA ASP A 239 -14.22 18.20 -41.86
C ASP A 239 -15.26 18.46 -40.76
N GLU A 240 -15.07 17.83 -39.58
CA GLU A 240 -16.01 17.91 -38.47
C GLU A 240 -17.45 17.49 -38.84
N ALA A 241 -17.59 16.47 -39.69
CA ALA A 241 -18.91 15.94 -40.04
C ALA A 241 -19.70 15.51 -38.79
N PRO A 242 -21.00 15.89 -38.66
CA PRO A 242 -21.80 15.59 -37.49
C PRO A 242 -22.28 14.12 -37.46
N VAL A 243 -22.45 13.59 -36.25
CA VAL A 243 -23.06 12.27 -36.01
C VAL A 243 -24.52 12.29 -36.45
N SER A 244 -24.96 11.24 -37.14
CA SER A 244 -26.35 11.02 -37.52
C SER A 244 -27.12 10.21 -36.47
N LYS A 245 -28.45 10.34 -36.46
CA LYS A 245 -29.34 9.48 -35.66
C LYS A 245 -29.12 7.99 -35.93
N ASP A 246 -28.91 7.60 -37.19
CA ASP A 246 -28.61 6.21 -37.57
C ASP A 246 -27.37 5.66 -36.86
N THR A 247 -26.37 6.52 -36.60
CA THR A 247 -25.16 6.17 -35.85
C THR A 247 -25.47 5.90 -34.38
N ILE A 248 -26.32 6.72 -33.76
CA ILE A 248 -26.78 6.53 -32.38
C ILE A 248 -27.53 5.19 -32.27
N ASP A 249 -28.43 4.91 -33.21
CA ASP A 249 -29.19 3.67 -33.27
C ASP A 249 -28.28 2.45 -33.53
N GLU A 250 -27.24 2.59 -34.35
CA GLU A 250 -26.23 1.55 -34.56
C GLU A 250 -25.48 1.21 -33.27
N ILE A 251 -24.99 2.21 -32.55
CA ILE A 251 -24.28 2.01 -31.27
C ILE A 251 -25.20 1.33 -30.26
N LEU A 252 -26.46 1.76 -30.20
CA LEU A 252 -27.47 1.18 -29.33
C LEU A 252 -27.75 -0.29 -29.67
N ARG A 253 -27.85 -0.64 -30.96
CA ARG A 253 -27.97 -2.03 -31.42
C ARG A 253 -26.74 -2.85 -31.02
N ASN A 254 -25.53 -2.33 -31.23
CA ASN A 254 -24.27 -3.01 -30.88
C ASN A 254 -24.14 -3.24 -29.37
N LEU A 255 -24.68 -2.34 -28.55
CA LEU A 255 -24.73 -2.50 -27.10
C LEU A 255 -25.69 -3.62 -26.63
N GLY A 256 -26.61 -4.04 -27.51
CA GLY A 256 -27.67 -5.01 -27.21
C GLY A 256 -29.03 -4.36 -26.88
N GLY A 257 -29.24 -3.11 -27.28
CA GLY A 257 -30.49 -2.37 -27.10
C GLY A 257 -30.63 -1.65 -25.76
N GLU A 258 -31.70 -0.85 -25.61
CA GLU A 258 -31.93 -0.03 -24.40
C GLU A 258 -32.06 -0.83 -23.11
N MET A 259 -32.52 -2.08 -23.18
CA MET A 259 -32.66 -2.96 -22.01
C MET A 259 -31.33 -3.25 -21.30
N ARG A 260 -30.20 -2.95 -21.95
CA ARG A 260 -28.85 -3.07 -21.39
C ARG A 260 -28.43 -1.84 -20.59
N ILE A 261 -29.22 -0.77 -20.64
CA ILE A 261 -28.99 0.48 -19.92
C ILE A 261 -29.74 0.40 -18.59
N GLY A 262 -29.01 0.55 -17.48
CA GLY A 262 -29.57 0.59 -16.14
C GLY A 262 -30.33 1.89 -15.86
N GLY A 263 -31.07 1.91 -14.75
CA GLY A 263 -31.85 3.09 -14.33
C GLY A 263 -31.03 4.33 -13.97
N ASP A 264 -29.71 4.22 -13.91
CA ASP A 264 -28.76 5.34 -13.74
C ASP A 264 -28.17 5.84 -15.07
N ASN A 265 -28.77 5.43 -16.20
CA ASN A 265 -28.32 5.74 -17.56
C ASN A 265 -26.90 5.25 -17.87
N ARG A 266 -26.50 4.13 -17.25
CA ARG A 266 -25.21 3.47 -17.53
C ARG A 266 -25.42 2.10 -18.12
N ALA A 267 -24.51 1.71 -19.00
CA ALA A 267 -24.38 0.36 -19.52
C ALA A 267 -22.94 -0.12 -19.38
N GLY A 268 -22.80 -1.43 -19.21
CA GLY A 268 -21.51 -2.10 -19.07
C GLY A 268 -21.34 -3.23 -20.07
N ILE A 269 -20.09 -3.48 -20.44
CA ILE A 269 -19.70 -4.67 -21.20
C ILE A 269 -19.23 -5.73 -20.19
N ASN A 270 -19.73 -6.96 -20.33
CA ASN A 270 -19.29 -8.06 -19.48
C ASN A 270 -17.77 -8.26 -19.57
N ARG A 271 -17.14 -8.53 -18.43
CA ARG A 271 -15.69 -8.72 -18.29
C ARG A 271 -14.86 -7.48 -18.64
N GLN A 272 -15.45 -6.29 -18.70
CA GLN A 272 -14.77 -5.04 -19.05
C GLN A 272 -14.93 -3.98 -17.97
N LEU A 273 -13.94 -3.07 -17.91
CA LEU A 273 -13.95 -1.93 -16.99
C LEU A 273 -14.44 -0.62 -17.62
N HIS A 274 -14.73 -0.65 -18.93
CA HIS A 274 -15.27 0.51 -19.63
C HIS A 274 -16.65 0.87 -19.08
N ARG A 275 -16.90 2.18 -18.98
CA ARG A 275 -18.19 2.71 -18.55
C ARG A 275 -18.84 3.43 -19.71
N ILE A 276 -20.07 3.07 -20.03
CA ILE A 276 -20.85 3.70 -21.09
C ILE A 276 -21.99 4.44 -20.42
N SER A 277 -21.99 5.77 -20.53
CA SER A 277 -23.07 6.63 -20.05
C SER A 277 -23.88 7.13 -21.23
N VAL A 278 -25.20 7.10 -21.11
CA VAL A 278 -26.11 7.62 -22.15
C VAL A 278 -26.77 8.91 -21.69
N MET A 279 -27.11 9.79 -22.63
CA MET A 279 -27.98 10.93 -22.38
C MET A 279 -29.30 10.73 -23.12
N ARG A 280 -30.39 11.10 -22.44
CA ARG A 280 -31.76 10.95 -22.95
C ARG A 280 -32.45 12.30 -23.06
N SER A 281 -33.27 12.45 -24.09
CA SER A 281 -34.12 13.61 -24.27
C SER A 281 -35.28 13.61 -23.25
N THR A 282 -36.07 14.68 -23.23
CA THR A 282 -37.31 14.72 -22.44
C THR A 282 -38.37 13.71 -22.90
N SER A 283 -38.23 13.17 -24.12
CA SER A 283 -39.06 12.09 -24.64
C SER A 283 -38.46 10.69 -24.40
N ASP A 284 -37.48 10.60 -23.50
CA ASP A 284 -36.76 9.37 -23.11
C ASP A 284 -35.92 8.72 -24.24
N GLU A 285 -35.68 9.44 -25.33
CA GLU A 285 -34.89 8.96 -26.46
C GLU A 285 -33.40 9.17 -26.22
N VAL A 286 -32.57 8.14 -26.44
CA VAL A 286 -31.11 8.23 -26.34
C VAL A 286 -30.57 9.06 -27.50
N TYR A 287 -29.81 10.12 -27.20
CA TYR A 287 -29.21 11.00 -28.23
C TYR A 287 -27.70 11.16 -28.11
N ALA A 288 -27.07 10.67 -27.03
CA ALA A 288 -25.63 10.78 -26.86
C ALA A 288 -25.03 9.66 -26.01
N PHE A 289 -23.76 9.37 -26.25
CA PHE A 289 -22.93 8.43 -25.51
C PHE A 289 -21.64 9.09 -25.02
N THR A 290 -21.28 8.81 -23.77
CA THR A 290 -19.93 9.01 -23.25
C THR A 290 -19.35 7.66 -22.82
N MET A 291 -18.31 7.20 -23.51
CA MET A 291 -17.63 5.95 -23.22
C MET A 291 -16.28 6.21 -22.54
N ARG A 292 -16.20 5.99 -21.23
CA ARG A 292 -14.99 6.13 -20.43
C ARG A 292 -14.15 4.87 -20.49
N VAL A 293 -12.88 5.02 -20.84
CA VAL A 293 -11.91 3.91 -20.87
C VAL A 293 -11.53 3.48 -19.45
N GLY A 294 -11.91 2.26 -19.07
CA GLY A 294 -11.46 1.60 -17.86
C GLY A 294 -10.11 0.91 -18.02
N ARG A 295 -9.29 0.97 -16.97
CA ARG A 295 -7.95 0.38 -16.90
C ARG A 295 -7.75 -0.27 -15.55
N ALA A 296 -6.99 -1.36 -15.49
CA ALA A 296 -6.46 -1.93 -14.26
C ALA A 296 -4.93 -1.92 -14.29
N LEU A 297 -4.30 -1.87 -13.12
CA LEU A 297 -2.86 -2.09 -12.99
C LEU A 297 -2.67 -3.34 -12.14
N ARG A 298 -1.83 -4.27 -12.59
CA ARG A 298 -1.36 -5.40 -11.77
C ARG A 298 -0.15 -4.99 -10.94
N ASN A 299 0.08 -5.76 -9.89
CA ASN A 299 1.21 -5.65 -8.94
C ASN A 299 1.21 -4.37 -8.10
N ALA A 300 0.09 -3.62 -8.10
CA ALA A 300 -0.10 -2.44 -7.26
C ALA A 300 -0.25 -2.76 -5.77
N ALA A 301 -0.63 -4.00 -5.43
CA ALA A 301 -0.83 -4.46 -4.06
C ALA A 301 0.43 -5.03 -3.40
N CYS A 302 1.60 -4.98 -4.05
CA CYS A 302 2.87 -5.52 -3.55
C CYS A 302 3.28 -4.96 -2.17
N VAL A 303 2.81 -3.78 -1.80
CA VAL A 303 3.06 -3.20 -0.45
C VAL A 303 2.32 -3.90 0.68
N LEU A 304 1.41 -4.82 0.35
CA LEU A 304 0.54 -5.53 1.28
C LEU A 304 0.77 -7.05 1.25
N THR A 305 1.84 -7.54 0.62
CA THR A 305 2.00 -8.98 0.37
C THR A 305 1.90 -9.84 1.62
N ASP A 306 2.52 -9.46 2.74
CA ASP A 306 2.35 -10.14 4.03
C ASP A 306 0.89 -10.16 4.51
N LEU A 307 0.16 -9.05 4.41
CA LEU A 307 -1.26 -8.98 4.75
C LEU A 307 -2.10 -9.92 3.87
N LEU A 308 -1.75 -10.03 2.59
CA LEU A 308 -2.57 -10.73 1.60
C LEU A 308 -2.27 -12.22 1.54
N LEU A 309 -1.00 -12.61 1.60
CA LEU A 309 -0.51 -13.94 1.29
C LEU A 309 -0.01 -14.73 2.51
N SER A 310 0.18 -14.10 3.66
CA SER A 310 0.53 -14.83 4.89
C SER A 310 -0.68 -15.58 5.44
N GLU A 311 -0.47 -16.84 5.80
CA GLU A 311 -1.44 -17.69 6.49
C GLU A 311 -1.94 -17.05 7.80
N ARG A 312 -1.12 -16.22 8.46
CA ARG A 312 -1.49 -15.48 9.68
C ARG A 312 -2.61 -14.47 9.46
N HIS A 313 -2.89 -14.10 8.22
CA HIS A 313 -3.83 -13.06 7.84
C HIS A 313 -4.86 -13.54 6.81
N ALA A 314 -4.90 -14.85 6.50
CA ALA A 314 -5.82 -15.45 5.54
C ALA A 314 -7.31 -15.28 5.91
N ASP A 315 -7.64 -15.08 7.19
CA ASP A 315 -9.01 -14.85 7.65
C ASP A 315 -9.42 -13.36 7.69
N LYS A 316 -8.46 -12.44 7.48
CA LYS A 316 -8.67 -11.01 7.66
C LYS A 316 -9.31 -10.35 6.46
N SER A 317 -10.50 -9.79 6.66
CA SER A 317 -11.17 -8.96 5.66
C SER A 317 -10.55 -7.56 5.59
N VAL A 318 -10.39 -7.03 4.38
CA VAL A 318 -9.63 -5.78 4.11
C VAL A 318 -10.54 -4.69 3.54
N LEU A 319 -10.52 -3.51 4.16
CA LEU A 319 -11.18 -2.31 3.67
C LEU A 319 -10.14 -1.29 3.16
N VAL A 320 -10.21 -0.93 1.87
CA VAL A 320 -9.34 0.08 1.27
C VAL A 320 -10.02 1.45 1.28
N GLN A 321 -9.42 2.41 1.97
CA GLN A 321 -9.95 3.77 2.13
C GLN A 321 -9.10 4.82 1.41
N GLY A 322 -9.62 6.03 1.28
CA GLY A 322 -8.94 7.16 0.67
C GLY A 322 -9.86 8.11 -0.11
N TYR A 323 -9.35 9.31 -0.37
CA TYR A 323 -10.06 10.35 -1.12
C TYR A 323 -10.19 10.01 -2.62
N PRO A 324 -11.09 10.68 -3.37
CA PRO A 324 -11.15 10.53 -4.82
C PRO A 324 -9.77 10.70 -5.48
N GLY A 325 -9.42 9.83 -6.42
CA GLY A 325 -8.15 9.88 -7.14
C GLY A 325 -6.92 9.32 -6.40
N SER A 326 -7.04 8.80 -5.16
CA SER A 326 -5.91 8.22 -4.41
C SER A 326 -5.45 6.82 -4.87
N GLY A 327 -6.10 6.26 -5.90
CA GLY A 327 -5.77 4.93 -6.43
C GLY A 327 -6.35 3.75 -5.65
N LYS A 328 -7.42 3.93 -4.86
CA LYS A 328 -8.11 2.84 -4.14
C LYS A 328 -8.47 1.68 -5.06
N THR A 329 -9.15 1.99 -6.17
CA THR A 329 -9.64 1.00 -7.13
C THR A 329 -8.48 0.25 -7.81
N THR A 330 -7.33 0.89 -7.95
CA THR A 330 -6.12 0.26 -8.46
C THR A 330 -5.64 -0.84 -7.53
N ILE A 331 -5.52 -0.52 -6.23
CA ILE A 331 -5.02 -1.50 -5.25
C ILE A 331 -6.04 -2.58 -4.95
N ILE A 332 -7.31 -2.22 -4.76
CA ILE A 332 -8.33 -3.22 -4.37
C ILE A 332 -8.54 -4.31 -5.41
N ARG A 333 -8.45 -3.99 -6.71
CA ARG A 333 -8.54 -4.98 -7.78
C ARG A 333 -7.39 -5.97 -7.68
N ASP A 334 -6.19 -5.46 -7.49
CA ASP A 334 -4.99 -6.29 -7.40
C ASP A 334 -4.93 -7.07 -6.08
N VAL A 335 -5.38 -6.50 -4.96
CA VAL A 335 -5.61 -7.19 -3.69
C VAL A 335 -6.56 -8.38 -3.89
N ALA A 336 -7.71 -8.15 -4.51
CA ALA A 336 -8.68 -9.22 -4.75
C ALA A 336 -8.14 -10.31 -5.67
N ARG A 337 -7.40 -9.93 -6.72
CA ARG A 337 -6.71 -10.87 -7.58
C ARG A 337 -5.70 -11.72 -6.81
N CYS A 338 -4.74 -11.09 -6.13
CA CYS A 338 -3.68 -11.77 -5.39
C CYS A 338 -4.24 -12.80 -4.41
N VAL A 339 -5.24 -12.39 -3.61
CA VAL A 339 -5.87 -13.28 -2.63
C VAL A 339 -6.71 -14.37 -3.31
N SER A 340 -7.48 -14.04 -4.34
CA SER A 340 -8.31 -15.08 -4.99
C SER A 340 -7.50 -16.12 -5.78
N GLU A 341 -6.27 -15.78 -6.18
CA GLU A 341 -5.32 -16.70 -6.81
C GLU A 341 -4.71 -17.71 -5.83
N THR A 342 -4.77 -17.48 -4.50
CA THR A 342 -4.37 -18.46 -3.46
C THR A 342 -5.43 -19.53 -3.20
N MET A 343 -6.50 -19.56 -4.01
CA MET A 343 -7.70 -20.41 -3.81
C MET A 343 -8.55 -20.05 -2.58
N GLU A 344 -8.30 -18.90 -1.95
CA GLU A 344 -9.17 -18.37 -0.90
C GLU A 344 -10.55 -17.95 -1.44
N ASN A 345 -11.58 -18.11 -0.60
CA ASN A 345 -12.94 -17.67 -0.92
C ASN A 345 -13.08 -16.16 -0.73
N VAL A 346 -12.85 -15.40 -1.79
CA VAL A 346 -12.88 -13.93 -1.77
C VAL A 346 -14.21 -13.38 -2.28
N CYS A 347 -14.75 -12.38 -1.58
CA CYS A 347 -15.89 -11.60 -2.04
C CYS A 347 -15.58 -10.09 -2.02
N ILE A 348 -15.72 -9.44 -3.17
CA ILE A 348 -15.62 -8.00 -3.32
C ILE A 348 -16.99 -7.37 -3.06
N ILE A 349 -16.98 -6.33 -2.23
CA ILE A 349 -18.11 -5.43 -2.06
C ILE A 349 -17.92 -4.20 -2.95
N ASP A 350 -18.71 -4.10 -4.02
CA ASP A 350 -18.59 -3.06 -5.05
C ASP A 350 -19.81 -2.14 -5.02
N THR A 351 -19.63 -0.92 -4.52
CA THR A 351 -20.76 0.01 -4.30
C THR A 351 -21.15 0.81 -5.53
N SER A 352 -20.23 0.96 -6.49
CA SER A 352 -20.40 1.88 -7.62
C SER A 352 -20.00 1.26 -8.95
N ASN A 353 -19.86 -0.07 -8.96
CA ASN A 353 -19.36 -0.86 -10.08
C ASN A 353 -17.97 -0.42 -10.57
N GLU A 354 -17.20 0.22 -9.68
CA GLU A 354 -15.88 0.71 -9.99
C GLU A 354 -14.83 -0.41 -9.92
N ILE A 355 -15.05 -1.45 -9.11
CA ILE A 355 -14.04 -2.48 -8.89
C ILE A 355 -14.09 -3.52 -10.02
N GLY A 356 -15.25 -4.15 -10.21
CA GLY A 356 -15.43 -5.21 -11.21
C GLY A 356 -15.87 -4.73 -12.60
N GLY A 357 -16.22 -3.44 -12.75
CA GLY A 357 -16.77 -2.86 -13.99
C GLY A 357 -18.31 -2.92 -14.06
N ASP A 358 -18.90 -2.23 -15.03
CA ASP A 358 -20.37 -2.08 -15.11
C ASP A 358 -21.13 -3.32 -15.62
N GLY A 359 -20.44 -4.27 -16.28
CA GLY A 359 -21.06 -5.52 -16.73
C GLY A 359 -21.45 -6.43 -15.56
N LEU A 360 -22.38 -7.37 -15.77
CA LEU A 360 -22.77 -8.36 -14.73
C LEU A 360 -21.64 -9.31 -14.38
N VAL A 361 -20.86 -9.71 -15.39
CA VAL A 361 -19.65 -10.53 -15.20
C VAL A 361 -18.46 -9.58 -14.95
N PRO A 362 -17.74 -9.70 -13.81
CA PRO A 362 -16.63 -8.79 -13.49
C PRO A 362 -15.44 -8.98 -14.46
N HIS A 363 -14.63 -7.93 -14.62
CA HIS A 363 -13.37 -7.98 -15.36
C HIS A 363 -12.34 -8.89 -14.66
N GLY A 364 -11.49 -9.58 -15.44
CA GLY A 364 -10.51 -10.55 -14.91
C GLY A 364 -9.41 -9.97 -14.02
N CYS A 365 -9.34 -8.64 -13.85
CA CYS A 365 -8.39 -7.98 -12.96
C CYS A 365 -8.64 -8.25 -11.48
N VAL A 366 -9.80 -8.80 -11.12
CA VAL A 366 -10.12 -9.22 -9.75
C VAL A 366 -9.86 -10.71 -9.50
N GLY A 367 -9.26 -11.42 -10.47
CA GLY A 367 -9.01 -12.85 -10.38
C GLY A 367 -10.31 -13.66 -10.29
N TRP A 368 -10.34 -14.58 -9.32
CA TRP A 368 -11.47 -15.47 -9.02
C TRP A 368 -12.44 -14.89 -7.99
N ALA A 369 -12.18 -13.68 -7.49
CA ALA A 369 -13.02 -13.04 -6.49
C ALA A 369 -14.46 -12.91 -6.98
N ARG A 370 -15.40 -13.35 -6.13
CA ARG A 370 -16.83 -13.13 -6.36
C ARG A 370 -17.15 -11.66 -6.09
N ARG A 371 -18.18 -11.13 -6.73
CA ARG A 371 -18.59 -9.73 -6.55
C ARG A 371 -20.01 -9.64 -6.05
N MET A 372 -20.20 -8.81 -5.04
CA MET A 372 -21.48 -8.35 -4.55
C MET A 372 -21.61 -6.84 -4.84
N MET A 373 -22.61 -6.48 -5.64
CA MET A 373 -22.95 -5.08 -5.90
C MET A 373 -23.83 -4.54 -4.77
N ILE A 374 -23.49 -3.38 -4.21
CA ILE A 374 -24.22 -2.78 -3.07
C ILE A 374 -24.54 -1.31 -3.36
N GLY A 375 -25.81 -0.99 -3.63
CA GLY A 375 -26.33 0.37 -3.76
C GLY A 375 -27.31 0.82 -2.65
N ARG A 376 -27.72 -0.05 -1.71
CA ARG A 376 -28.75 0.25 -0.69
C ARG A 376 -28.36 -0.23 0.72
N LYS A 377 -28.94 0.40 1.75
CA LYS A 377 -28.73 0.00 3.17
C LYS A 377 -29.01 -1.48 3.44
N ALA A 378 -30.05 -2.04 2.82
CA ALA A 378 -30.38 -3.45 2.97
C ALA A 378 -29.26 -4.39 2.47
N GLU A 379 -28.52 -3.97 1.45
CA GLU A 379 -27.41 -4.74 0.88
C GLU A 379 -26.17 -4.66 1.78
N VAL A 380 -25.98 -3.56 2.52
CA VAL A 380 -24.93 -3.45 3.55
C VAL A 380 -25.15 -4.49 4.67
N LEU A 381 -26.39 -4.71 5.10
CA LEU A 381 -26.71 -5.79 6.05
C LEU A 381 -26.37 -7.17 5.48
N ALA A 382 -26.63 -7.37 4.18
CA ALA A 382 -26.27 -8.61 3.51
C ALA A 382 -24.75 -8.84 3.47
N ALA A 383 -23.92 -7.79 3.34
CA ALA A 383 -22.46 -7.93 3.46
C ALA A 383 -22.05 -8.46 4.85
N SER A 384 -22.69 -8.01 5.92
CA SER A 384 -22.48 -8.52 7.28
C SER A 384 -22.84 -10.01 7.40
N THR A 385 -23.97 -10.42 6.83
CA THR A 385 -24.34 -11.85 6.78
C THR A 385 -23.36 -12.67 5.94
N VAL A 386 -22.86 -12.12 4.83
CA VAL A 386 -21.86 -12.80 4.00
C VAL A 386 -20.57 -13.00 4.79
N ARG A 387 -20.08 -12.01 5.55
CA ARG A 387 -18.90 -12.13 6.43
C ARG A 387 -19.00 -13.32 7.39
N GLN A 388 -20.18 -13.53 7.96
CA GLN A 388 -20.43 -14.64 8.91
C GLN A 388 -20.34 -16.02 8.26
N ARG A 389 -20.40 -16.11 6.93
CA ARG A 389 -20.34 -17.39 6.17
C ARG A 389 -18.91 -17.76 5.73
N GLY A 390 -17.90 -17.04 6.21
CA GLY A 390 -16.48 -17.36 6.01
C GLY A 390 -15.74 -16.81 4.79
N PRO A 391 -16.33 -16.12 3.78
CA PRO A 391 -15.51 -15.52 2.74
C PRO A 391 -14.72 -14.32 3.29
N ARG A 392 -13.49 -14.16 2.79
CA ARG A 392 -12.68 -12.97 3.01
C ARG A 392 -13.27 -11.81 2.22
N LEU A 393 -13.69 -10.76 2.92
CA LEU A 393 -14.30 -9.60 2.29
C LEU A 393 -13.25 -8.56 1.91
N ILE A 394 -13.41 -8.00 0.72
CA ILE A 394 -12.59 -6.91 0.21
C ILE A 394 -13.51 -5.78 -0.24
N ALA A 395 -13.32 -4.58 0.27
CA ALA A 395 -14.18 -3.45 -0.07
C ALA A 395 -13.39 -2.15 -0.16
N SER A 396 -14.00 -1.14 -0.77
CA SER A 396 -13.46 0.22 -0.74
C SER A 396 -14.47 1.23 -0.22
N ALA A 397 -13.98 2.24 0.50
CA ALA A 397 -14.78 3.38 0.95
C ALA A 397 -14.06 4.71 0.68
N HIS A 398 -14.83 5.80 0.63
CA HIS A 398 -14.30 7.15 0.48
C HIS A 398 -13.89 7.76 1.83
N GLY A 399 -12.88 8.62 1.79
CA GLY A 399 -12.40 9.36 2.97
C GLY A 399 -11.39 8.59 3.79
N ASP A 400 -11.08 9.10 4.97
CA ASP A 400 -10.24 8.43 5.98
C ASP A 400 -11.10 7.64 6.99
N PHE A 401 -10.45 6.92 7.88
CA PHE A 401 -11.07 6.07 8.89
C PHE A 401 -12.00 6.85 9.83
N ARG A 402 -11.62 8.07 10.22
CA ARG A 402 -12.45 8.91 11.11
C ARG A 402 -13.71 9.39 10.40
N ALA A 403 -13.58 9.82 9.15
CA ALA A 403 -14.71 10.22 8.32
C ALA A 403 -15.67 9.04 8.09
N LEU A 404 -15.14 7.82 7.92
CA LEU A 404 -15.97 6.62 7.81
C LEU A 404 -16.75 6.32 9.09
N LEU A 405 -16.13 6.45 10.27
CA LEU A 405 -16.82 6.20 11.55
C LEU A 405 -17.94 7.21 11.81
N GLN A 406 -17.82 8.42 11.26
CA GLN A 406 -18.86 9.47 11.32
C GLN A 406 -19.94 9.31 10.24
N ASN A 407 -19.72 8.48 9.22
CA ASN A 407 -20.67 8.30 8.13
C ASN A 407 -21.89 7.48 8.60
N PRO A 408 -23.12 8.04 8.58
CA PRO A 408 -24.30 7.35 9.13
C PRO A 408 -24.67 6.06 8.39
N ASP A 409 -24.27 5.92 7.12
CA ASP A 409 -24.65 4.80 6.26
C ASP A 409 -23.56 3.72 6.21
N LEU A 410 -22.29 4.11 6.29
CA LEU A 410 -21.14 3.23 6.12
C LEU A 410 -20.37 2.91 7.41
N LYS A 411 -20.64 3.62 8.52
CA LYS A 411 -19.92 3.35 9.79
C LYS A 411 -20.05 1.91 10.28
N GLY A 412 -21.12 1.21 9.88
CA GLY A 412 -21.33 -0.21 10.21
C GLY A 412 -20.25 -1.13 9.64
N LEU A 413 -19.54 -0.73 8.56
CA LEU A 413 -18.43 -1.52 7.99
C LEU A 413 -17.28 -1.68 8.99
N VAL A 414 -17.08 -0.69 9.86
CA VAL A 414 -16.06 -0.70 10.92
C VAL A 414 -16.70 -0.89 12.30
N GLY A 415 -17.89 -1.48 12.38
CA GLY A 415 -18.58 -1.77 13.66
C GLY A 415 -19.40 -0.60 14.21
N GLY A 416 -19.13 0.63 13.77
CA GLY A 416 -19.93 1.82 14.04
C GLY A 416 -19.95 2.26 15.50
N SER A 417 -20.70 3.33 15.77
CA SER A 417 -20.90 3.87 17.11
C SER A 417 -22.38 4.13 17.41
N GLN A 418 -22.77 3.94 18.67
CA GLN A 418 -24.11 4.16 19.19
C GLN A 418 -24.05 4.82 20.57
N GLN A 419 -25.08 5.57 20.93
CA GLN A 419 -25.23 6.11 22.29
C GLN A 419 -25.99 5.10 23.15
N VAL A 420 -25.41 4.79 24.31
CA VAL A 420 -26.01 3.91 25.32
C VAL A 420 -26.03 4.61 26.66
N THR A 421 -27.08 4.37 27.43
CA THR A 421 -27.18 4.85 28.81
C THR A 421 -26.58 3.80 29.73
N VAL A 422 -25.48 4.13 30.41
CA VAL A 422 -24.80 3.27 31.38
C VAL A 422 -25.24 3.58 32.82
N GLY A 423 -25.04 2.62 33.72
CA GLY A 423 -25.33 2.78 35.16
C GLY A 423 -24.34 3.71 35.88
N ASP A 424 -24.68 4.13 37.10
CA ASP A 424 -23.92 5.12 37.88
C ASP A 424 -22.43 4.76 38.08
N SER A 425 -22.13 3.47 38.33
CA SER A 425 -20.75 2.99 38.53
C SER A 425 -19.90 3.13 37.25
N ALA A 426 -20.45 2.73 36.09
CA ALA A 426 -19.77 2.85 34.79
C ALA A 426 -19.71 4.31 34.32
N ALA A 427 -20.71 5.14 34.66
CA ALA A 427 -20.66 6.57 34.43
C ALA A 427 -19.50 7.23 35.20
N ALA A 428 -19.31 6.87 36.47
CA ALA A 428 -18.25 7.41 37.31
C ALA A 428 -16.82 7.06 36.83
N GLN A 429 -16.66 5.91 36.17
CA GLN A 429 -15.39 5.43 35.63
C GLN A 429 -15.06 5.97 34.23
N SER A 430 -16.02 6.59 33.54
CA SER A 430 -15.82 7.13 32.18
C SER A 430 -15.22 8.53 32.18
N ALA A 431 -14.48 8.83 31.12
CA ALA A 431 -13.83 10.12 30.90
C ALA A 431 -14.80 11.32 30.97
N THR A 432 -16.06 11.16 30.56
CA THR A 432 -17.06 12.24 30.54
C THR A 432 -17.89 12.34 31.82
N LYS A 433 -17.79 11.36 32.73
CA LYS A 433 -18.65 11.22 33.93
C LYS A 433 -20.16 11.30 33.64
N SER A 434 -20.55 10.95 32.42
CA SER A 434 -21.93 11.01 31.93
C SER A 434 -22.55 9.60 31.90
N LYS A 435 -23.85 9.52 32.20
CA LYS A 435 -24.64 8.30 31.99
C LYS A 435 -24.84 8.00 30.51
N LEU A 436 -24.88 9.02 29.66
CA LEU A 436 -24.97 8.84 28.22
C LEU A 436 -23.55 8.73 27.66
N GLN A 437 -23.19 7.54 27.18
CA GLN A 437 -21.86 7.23 26.62
C GLN A 437 -21.97 6.73 25.20
N THR A 438 -20.95 7.05 24.40
CA THR A 438 -20.81 6.46 23.07
C THR A 438 -20.06 5.15 23.22
N GLN A 439 -20.59 4.08 22.63
CA GLN A 439 -19.93 2.77 22.58
C GLN A 439 -19.99 2.23 21.15
N ARG A 440 -19.13 1.26 20.85
CA ARG A 440 -19.15 0.57 19.56
C ARG A 440 -20.50 -0.16 19.38
N ALA A 441 -21.06 -0.09 18.18
CA ALA A 441 -22.39 -0.66 17.90
C ALA A 441 -22.35 -2.18 17.61
N GLY A 442 -21.23 -2.68 17.10
CA GLY A 442 -20.99 -4.11 16.86
C GLY A 442 -19.55 -4.38 16.45
N ASN A 443 -19.23 -5.63 16.15
CA ASN A 443 -17.88 -5.96 15.65
C ASN A 443 -17.66 -5.39 14.25
N PRO A 444 -16.44 -4.88 13.93
CA PRO A 444 -16.09 -4.51 12.57
C PRO A 444 -16.30 -5.66 11.58
N ILE A 445 -16.77 -5.33 10.37
CA ILE A 445 -16.86 -6.30 9.26
C ILE A 445 -15.46 -6.58 8.70
N PHE A 446 -14.62 -5.54 8.68
CA PHE A 446 -13.24 -5.58 8.21
C PHE A 446 -12.26 -5.53 9.38
N ASP A 447 -11.33 -6.47 9.36
CA ASP A 447 -10.31 -6.65 10.40
C ASP A 447 -9.16 -5.67 10.21
N VAL A 448 -8.86 -5.33 8.95
CA VAL A 448 -7.77 -4.43 8.55
C VAL A 448 -8.29 -3.32 7.64
N VAL A 449 -7.84 -2.09 7.88
CA VAL A 449 -8.09 -0.94 7.02
C VAL A 449 -6.78 -0.49 6.37
N VAL A 450 -6.79 -0.31 5.06
CA VAL A 450 -5.68 0.26 4.29
C VAL A 450 -6.08 1.64 3.75
N GLU A 451 -5.56 2.69 4.36
CA GLU A 451 -5.81 4.07 3.95
C GLU A 451 -4.80 4.51 2.89
N ARG A 452 -5.28 4.86 1.70
CA ARG A 452 -4.46 5.41 0.62
C ARG A 452 -4.22 6.90 0.85
N ASP A 453 -2.94 7.28 0.79
CA ASP A 453 -2.56 8.68 0.79
C ASP A 453 -2.92 9.31 -0.58
N HIS A 454 -3.55 10.49 -0.52
CA HIS A 454 -3.99 11.22 -1.71
C HIS A 454 -2.97 12.28 -2.16
N VAL A 455 -2.00 12.62 -1.30
CA VAL A 455 -0.94 13.60 -1.55
C VAL A 455 0.33 12.89 -2.00
N VAL A 456 0.76 11.87 -1.25
CA VAL A 456 1.99 11.11 -1.55
C VAL A 456 1.62 9.81 -2.23
N ARG A 457 1.87 9.72 -3.54
CA ARG A 457 1.63 8.49 -4.31
C ARG A 457 2.45 7.32 -3.76
N GLY A 458 1.90 6.12 -3.87
CA GLY A 458 2.56 4.90 -3.38
C GLY A 458 2.49 4.70 -1.86
N ARG A 459 2.12 5.74 -1.09
CA ARG A 459 2.02 5.66 0.38
C ARG A 459 0.63 5.20 0.84
N CYS A 460 0.60 4.37 1.86
CA CYS A 460 -0.59 4.00 2.60
C CYS A 460 -0.34 3.89 4.11
N ARG A 461 -1.41 3.91 4.89
CA ARG A 461 -1.43 3.52 6.30
C ARG A 461 -2.23 2.24 6.46
N ILE A 462 -1.77 1.36 7.31
CA ILE A 462 -2.40 0.07 7.61
C ILE A 462 -2.79 0.10 9.08
N ILE A 463 -4.10 0.04 9.32
CA ILE A 463 -4.69 -0.13 10.65
C ILE A 463 -4.93 -1.64 10.79
N TRP A 464 -4.02 -2.31 11.49
CA TRP A 464 -4.02 -3.78 11.67
C TRP A 464 -5.11 -4.31 12.59
N ASP A 465 -5.58 -3.45 13.49
CA ASP A 465 -6.62 -3.75 14.48
C ASP A 465 -7.68 -2.65 14.46
N VAL A 466 -8.66 -2.85 13.58
CA VAL A 466 -9.78 -1.91 13.42
C VAL A 466 -10.59 -1.80 14.70
N THR A 467 -10.75 -2.89 15.44
CA THR A 467 -11.51 -2.95 16.70
C THR A 467 -10.95 -1.95 17.71
N ASN A 468 -9.66 -2.06 18.01
CA ASN A 468 -8.97 -1.15 18.92
C ASN A 468 -8.94 0.29 18.38
N ALA A 469 -8.75 0.48 17.06
CA ALA A 469 -8.75 1.81 16.47
C ALA A 469 -10.11 2.52 16.60
N VAL A 470 -11.23 1.80 16.48
CA VAL A 470 -12.57 2.35 16.72
C VAL A 470 -12.72 2.78 18.18
N ASP A 471 -12.32 1.92 19.12
CA ASP A 471 -12.45 2.20 20.55
C ASP A 471 -11.63 3.44 20.94
N SER A 472 -10.36 3.53 20.49
CA SER A 472 -9.54 4.73 20.65
C SER A 472 -10.25 6.01 20.14
N VAL A 473 -10.91 5.94 18.98
CA VAL A 473 -11.62 7.12 18.44
C VAL A 473 -12.87 7.45 19.25
N ILE A 474 -13.62 6.45 19.71
CA ILE A 474 -14.82 6.64 20.55
C ILE A 474 -14.45 7.23 21.92
N ASP A 475 -13.35 6.79 22.50
CA ASP A 475 -12.82 7.28 23.79
C ASP A 475 -12.22 8.69 23.69
N GLY A 476 -12.21 9.28 22.50
CA GLY A 476 -11.72 10.63 22.25
C GLY A 476 -10.20 10.71 22.14
N GLU A 477 -9.51 9.59 21.96
CA GLU A 477 -8.07 9.58 21.76
C GLU A 477 -7.70 10.27 20.45
N LYS A 478 -6.67 11.12 20.51
CA LYS A 478 -6.20 11.85 19.33
C LYS A 478 -5.49 10.95 18.32
N LYS A 479 -5.10 9.73 18.68
CA LYS A 479 -4.34 8.81 17.83
C LYS A 479 -4.79 7.37 18.08
N TYR A 480 -4.69 6.55 17.04
CA TYR A 480 -4.77 5.10 17.09
C TYR A 480 -3.54 4.54 16.37
N SER A 481 -3.21 3.27 16.60
CA SER A 481 -2.03 2.62 16.00
C SER A 481 -2.23 2.35 14.51
N PHE A 482 -1.22 2.66 13.70
CA PHE A 482 -1.16 2.30 12.29
C PHE A 482 0.29 2.16 11.83
N GLU A 483 0.54 1.30 10.85
CA GLU A 483 1.82 1.20 10.16
C GLU A 483 1.75 1.98 8.85
N THR A 484 2.73 2.83 8.56
CA THR A 484 2.81 3.49 7.25
C THR A 484 3.70 2.64 6.34
N ARG A 485 3.28 2.48 5.09
CA ARG A 485 4.10 1.88 4.04
C ARG A 485 4.16 2.76 2.82
N GLN A 486 5.25 2.69 2.08
CA GLN A 486 5.38 3.35 0.79
C GLN A 486 6.20 2.48 -0.14
N TRP A 487 5.76 2.42 -1.37
CA TRP A 487 6.56 1.91 -2.46
C TRP A 487 6.57 2.91 -3.61
N ASP A 488 7.75 3.10 -4.16
CA ASP A 488 7.99 3.84 -5.37
C ASP A 488 8.93 3.02 -6.27
N ALA A 489 8.80 3.17 -7.58
CA ALA A 489 9.67 2.51 -8.55
C ALA A 489 11.15 2.95 -8.38
N SER A 490 11.39 4.13 -7.78
CA SER A 490 12.72 4.62 -7.44
C SER A 490 13.34 3.92 -6.21
N THR A 491 12.54 3.30 -5.35
CA THR A 491 13.00 2.67 -4.12
C THR A 491 13.27 1.18 -4.31
N ARG A 492 14.37 0.68 -3.76
CA ARG A 492 14.69 -0.75 -3.77
C ARG A 492 13.92 -1.46 -2.64
N GLY A 493 12.61 -1.67 -2.82
CA GLY A 493 11.72 -2.35 -1.85
C GLY A 493 10.67 -1.46 -1.21
N VAL A 494 9.93 -2.00 -0.25
CA VAL A 494 8.84 -1.29 0.46
C VAL A 494 9.41 -0.60 1.70
N GLN A 495 9.23 0.70 1.83
CA GLN A 495 9.60 1.45 3.03
C GLN A 495 8.50 1.32 4.09
N VAL A 496 8.88 1.13 5.35
CA VAL A 496 7.94 0.91 6.46
C VAL A 496 8.26 1.85 7.62
N TRP A 497 7.22 2.43 8.23
CA TRP A 497 7.29 3.24 9.44
C TRP A 497 6.23 2.77 10.43
N ARG A 498 6.64 2.53 11.67
CA ARG A 498 5.75 2.15 12.78
C ARG A 498 5.52 3.32 13.74
#